data_AF-A0A2M7TYK1-F1
#
_entry.id   AF-A0A2M7TYK1-F1
#
_cell.length_a   1.000
_cell.length_b   1.000
_cell.length_c   1.000
_cell.angle_alpha   90.00
_cell.angle_beta   90.00
_cell.angle_gamma   90.00
#
_symmetry.space_group_name_H-M   'P 1'
#
loop_
_entity.id
_entity.type
_entity.pdbx_description
1 polymer ?
#
loop_
_entity_poly.entity_id
_entity_poly.type
_entity_poly.pdbx_seq_one_letter_code
_entity_poly.pdbx_strand_id
1 'polypeptide(L)'
;FFHQWLEKPTVRGGIIFGALLGFSIQLHYLGALLGVPLALFILWKLVEIRSIKKHAKSFIAAGISFILSISPLILFDLRHDFLNYRQFFKLFTEGNLASGSSYLFRLDETIQGFINHGLQLSFSPLISKVIFILILTLGLLVYKYKKSKFVLLHVCNFLIFIFGFAFLSSGRFPHYYGPAIMSLYLVLASLIILIKQIKIQYTLAGIFIILFAYLNITKMYFLFANGNNQIQHAKIVATSMGKKINHQPFNFATWPVDLGEDSYLYFLELDDMPVADREKLEVTDQLIVICEKEPCMLLDSPSWNISMFGKAQIQDQWEVEGLKIFKLVHDTAEGN
;
A
#
# COMPACT_ATOMS: atom_id res chain seq x y z
N PHE A 1 -19.17 7.99 7.39
CA PHE A 1 -19.56 7.43 8.70
C PHE A 1 -19.10 8.28 9.88
N PHE A 2 -17.80 8.56 10.04
CA PHE A 2 -17.28 9.36 11.16
C PHE A 2 -18.07 10.66 11.43
N HIS A 3 -18.24 11.54 10.44
CA HIS A 3 -18.95 12.80 10.63
C HIS A 3 -20.41 12.61 11.11
N GLN A 4 -21.12 11.63 10.55
CA GLN A 4 -22.50 11.33 10.98
C GLN A 4 -22.54 10.83 12.43
N TRP A 5 -21.61 9.96 12.80
CA TRP A 5 -21.45 9.49 14.17
C TRP A 5 -21.08 10.63 15.12
N LEU A 6 -20.17 11.52 14.72
CA LEU A 6 -19.75 12.66 15.53
C LEU A 6 -20.91 13.63 15.80
N GLU A 7 -21.78 13.87 14.82
CA GLU A 7 -22.95 14.74 14.98
C GLU A 7 -24.07 14.09 15.80
N LYS A 8 -24.28 12.77 15.65
CA LYS A 8 -25.27 12.00 16.39
C LYS A 8 -24.64 10.72 16.97
N PRO A 9 -23.90 10.82 18.09
CA PRO A 9 -23.17 9.67 18.62
C PRO A 9 -24.13 8.61 19.15
N THR A 10 -24.21 7.50 18.42
CA THR A 10 -24.92 6.29 18.82
C THR A 10 -23.92 5.16 19.02
N VAL A 11 -24.22 4.22 19.92
CA VAL A 11 -23.36 3.05 20.18
C VAL A 11 -23.07 2.28 18.89
N ARG A 12 -24.09 2.01 18.07
CA ARG A 12 -23.93 1.38 16.75
C ARG A 12 -23.00 2.17 15.83
N GLY A 13 -23.18 3.49 15.75
CA GLY A 13 -22.31 4.35 14.96
C GLY A 13 -20.86 4.33 15.47
N GLY A 14 -20.67 4.27 16.78
CA GLY A 14 -19.35 4.16 17.41
C GLY A 14 -18.66 2.86 17.05
N ILE A 15 -19.36 1.72 17.16
CA ILE A 15 -18.85 0.40 16.75
C ILE A 15 -18.42 0.43 15.28
N ILE A 16 -19.31 0.87 14.37
CA ILE A 16 -19.01 0.91 12.93
C ILE A 16 -17.80 1.82 12.65
N PHE A 17 -17.75 3.01 13.25
CA PHE A 17 -16.62 3.93 13.07
C PHE A 17 -15.31 3.33 13.58
N GLY A 18 -15.30 2.83 14.82
CA GLY A 18 -14.11 2.26 15.45
C GLY A 18 -13.57 1.08 14.64
N ALA A 19 -14.45 0.16 14.24
CA ALA A 19 -14.06 -0.98 13.43
C ALA A 19 -13.46 -0.57 12.08
N LEU A 20 -14.15 0.29 11.32
CA LEU A 20 -13.66 0.73 10.01
C LEU A 20 -12.34 1.49 10.10
N LEU A 21 -12.12 2.28 11.15
CA LEU A 21 -10.83 2.94 11.38
C LEU A 21 -9.74 1.91 11.68
N GLY A 22 -10.01 0.92 12.53
CA GLY A 22 -9.07 -0.15 12.86
C GLY A 22 -8.70 -1.01 11.65
N PHE A 23 -9.67 -1.36 10.81
CA PHE A 23 -9.42 -2.07 9.55
C PHE A 23 -8.64 -1.22 8.54
N SER A 24 -8.92 0.09 8.47
CA SER A 24 -8.18 0.99 7.57
C SER A 24 -6.68 1.04 7.91
N ILE A 25 -6.33 1.06 9.20
CA ILE A 25 -4.93 1.06 9.65
C ILE A 25 -4.27 -0.30 9.42
N GLN A 26 -4.99 -1.41 9.63
CA GLN A 26 -4.48 -2.75 9.35
C GLN A 26 -4.19 -3.00 7.87
N LEU A 27 -5.09 -2.56 6.99
CA LEU A 27 -4.90 -2.70 5.55
C LEU A 27 -3.71 -1.88 5.07
N HIS A 28 -3.49 -0.71 5.67
CA HIS A 28 -2.36 0.14 5.33
C HIS A 28 -1.99 1.11 6.46
N TYR A 29 -0.73 1.09 6.90
CA TYR A 29 -0.25 1.92 8.03
C TYR A 29 -0.43 3.43 7.80
N LEU A 30 -0.33 3.91 6.55
CA LEU A 30 -0.66 5.30 6.19
C LEU A 30 -2.10 5.72 6.54
N GLY A 31 -3.03 4.77 6.70
CA GLY A 31 -4.36 5.03 7.24
C GLY A 31 -4.32 5.68 8.63
N ALA A 32 -3.24 5.49 9.40
CA ALA A 32 -3.05 6.13 10.70
C ALA A 32 -2.96 7.66 10.61
N LEU A 33 -2.55 8.23 9.47
CA LEU A 33 -2.54 9.69 9.27
C LEU A 33 -3.95 10.30 9.32
N LEU A 34 -5.00 9.51 9.06
CA LEU A 34 -6.40 9.94 9.30
C LEU A 34 -6.67 10.17 10.80
N GLY A 35 -5.91 9.53 11.70
CA GLY A 35 -6.10 9.64 13.14
C GLY A 35 -6.01 11.07 13.65
N VAL A 36 -5.09 11.89 13.12
CA VAL A 36 -4.88 13.28 13.53
C VAL A 36 -6.11 14.16 13.27
N PRO A 37 -6.63 14.31 12.03
CA PRO A 37 -7.82 15.12 11.77
C PRO A 37 -9.05 14.58 12.50
N LEU A 38 -9.21 13.25 12.62
CA LEU A 38 -10.32 12.64 13.36
C LEU A 38 -10.25 12.98 14.85
N ALA A 39 -9.07 12.90 15.47
CA ALA A 39 -8.85 13.24 16.86
C ALA A 39 -9.16 14.72 17.14
N LEU A 40 -8.70 15.64 16.27
CA LEU A 40 -9.01 17.07 16.39
C LEU A 40 -10.53 17.32 16.36
N PHE A 41 -11.26 16.65 15.48
CA PHE A 41 -12.72 16.79 15.40
C PHE A 41 -13.45 16.15 16.59
N ILE A 42 -12.94 15.03 17.12
CA ILE A 42 -13.45 14.45 18.37
C ILE A 42 -13.25 15.45 19.52
N LEU A 43 -12.04 15.98 19.68
CA LEU A 43 -11.73 16.97 20.72
C LEU A 43 -12.61 18.21 20.60
N TRP A 44 -12.77 18.74 19.39
CA TRP A 44 -13.69 19.87 19.14
C TRP A 44 -15.12 19.52 19.57
N LYS A 45 -15.64 18.35 19.20
CA LYS A 45 -16.99 17.94 19.60
C LYS A 45 -17.12 17.77 21.11
N LEU A 46 -16.09 17.26 21.78
CA LEU A 46 -16.07 17.13 23.25
C LEU A 46 -16.17 18.49 23.95
N VAL A 47 -15.54 19.53 23.41
CA VAL A 47 -15.66 20.91 23.92
C VAL A 47 -17.07 21.48 23.71
N GLU A 48 -17.75 21.13 22.60
CA GLU A 48 -19.11 21.61 22.32
C GLU A 48 -20.20 20.89 23.15
N ILE A 49 -19.97 19.63 23.53
CA ILE A 49 -20.96 18.83 24.24
C ILE A 49 -21.05 19.29 25.70
N ARG A 50 -22.23 19.80 26.09
CA ARG A 50 -22.53 20.19 27.48
C ARG A 50 -22.56 19.02 28.48
N SER A 51 -22.73 17.78 28.02
CA SER A 51 -22.79 16.59 28.88
C SER A 51 -22.18 15.36 28.22
N ILE A 52 -20.94 15.03 28.61
CA ILE A 52 -20.22 13.86 28.10
C ILE A 52 -20.91 12.54 28.46
N LYS A 53 -21.62 12.50 29.60
CA LYS A 53 -22.31 11.29 30.10
C LYS A 53 -23.29 10.71 29.06
N LYS A 54 -23.98 11.56 28.31
CA LYS A 54 -24.91 11.12 27.25
C LYS A 54 -24.20 10.43 26.07
N HIS A 55 -22.95 10.76 25.82
CA HIS A 55 -22.19 10.28 24.66
C HIS A 55 -21.09 9.28 25.01
N ALA A 56 -20.74 9.14 26.30
CA ALA A 56 -19.67 8.30 26.78
C ALA A 56 -19.78 6.85 26.27
N LYS A 57 -20.98 6.26 26.32
CA LYS A 57 -21.21 4.89 25.80
C LYS A 57 -20.83 4.75 24.33
N SER A 58 -21.12 5.77 23.52
CA SER A 58 -20.82 5.79 22.08
C SER A 58 -19.31 5.90 21.82
N PHE A 59 -18.61 6.77 22.55
CA PHE A 59 -17.15 6.91 22.46
C PHE A 59 -16.40 5.67 22.96
N ILE A 60 -16.85 5.09 24.08
CA ILE A 60 -16.31 3.82 24.61
C ILE A 60 -16.51 2.71 23.58
N ALA A 61 -17.70 2.60 22.98
CA ALA A 61 -17.97 1.61 21.94
C ALA A 61 -17.08 1.79 20.71
N ALA A 62 -16.79 3.04 20.30
CA ALA A 62 -15.83 3.31 19.24
C ALA A 62 -14.40 2.89 19.61
N GLY A 63 -13.94 3.22 20.82
CA GLY A 63 -12.61 2.82 21.31
C GLY A 63 -12.45 1.31 21.40
N ILE A 64 -13.41 0.60 22.02
CA ILE A 64 -13.38 -0.87 22.12
C ILE A 64 -13.40 -1.50 20.73
N SER A 65 -14.29 -1.06 19.84
CA SER A 65 -14.37 -1.64 18.50
C SER A 65 -13.11 -1.37 17.66
N PHE A 66 -12.47 -0.21 17.84
CA PHE A 66 -11.17 0.09 17.24
C PHE A 66 -10.08 -0.85 17.75
N ILE A 67 -9.96 -1.00 19.08
CA ILE A 67 -8.97 -1.88 19.72
C ILE A 67 -9.17 -3.33 19.28
N LEU A 68 -10.41 -3.83 19.31
CA LEU A 68 -10.73 -5.19 18.84
C LEU A 68 -10.36 -5.37 17.37
N SER A 69 -10.66 -4.39 16.53
CA SER A 69 -10.35 -4.48 15.11
C SER A 69 -8.85 -4.50 14.90
N ILE A 70 -8.07 -3.58 15.49
CA ILE A 70 -6.60 -3.53 15.36
C ILE A 70 -5.86 -4.62 16.16
N SER A 71 -6.57 -5.40 16.99
CA SER A 71 -5.94 -6.39 17.88
C SER A 71 -5.06 -7.44 17.19
N PRO A 72 -5.33 -7.93 15.96
CA PRO A 72 -4.43 -8.86 15.29
C PRO A 72 -3.04 -8.25 15.08
N LEU A 73 -2.97 -6.97 14.68
CA LEU A 73 -1.71 -6.25 14.50
C LEU A 73 -0.98 -6.03 15.84
N ILE A 74 -1.71 -5.66 16.89
CA ILE A 74 -1.14 -5.49 18.24
C ILE A 74 -0.55 -6.81 18.75
N LEU A 75 -1.31 -7.91 18.65
CA LEU A 75 -0.86 -9.22 19.11
C LEU A 75 0.33 -9.74 18.29
N PHE A 76 0.31 -9.53 16.97
CA PHE A 76 1.45 -9.83 16.12
C PHE A 76 2.70 -9.07 16.57
N ASP A 77 2.59 -7.76 16.77
CA ASP A 77 3.74 -6.95 17.19
C ASP A 77 4.24 -7.39 18.58
N LEU A 78 3.36 -7.61 19.55
CA LEU A 78 3.77 -8.10 20.87
C LEU A 78 4.52 -9.44 20.81
N ARG A 79 4.12 -10.33 19.89
CA ARG A 79 4.77 -11.64 19.70
C ARG A 79 6.12 -11.55 18.98
N HIS A 80 6.32 -10.54 18.14
CA HIS A 80 7.52 -10.40 17.29
C HIS A 80 8.34 -9.17 17.66
N ASP A 81 8.42 -8.87 18.96
CA ASP A 81 9.20 -7.77 19.53
C ASP A 81 8.92 -6.39 18.90
N PHE A 82 7.67 -6.10 18.52
CA PHE A 82 7.26 -4.86 17.87
C PHE A 82 7.87 -4.66 16.47
N LEU A 83 7.96 -5.74 15.68
CA LEU A 83 8.50 -5.69 14.32
C LEU A 83 7.84 -4.62 13.44
N ASN A 84 6.51 -4.56 13.34
CA ASN A 84 5.85 -3.58 12.47
C ASN A 84 6.03 -2.16 12.99
N TYR A 85 5.89 -1.94 14.30
CA TYR A 85 6.15 -0.64 14.90
C TYR A 85 7.56 -0.13 14.61
N ARG A 86 8.60 -0.96 14.78
CA ARG A 86 9.98 -0.58 14.46
C ARG A 86 10.15 -0.26 12.99
N GLN A 87 9.60 -1.08 12.09
CA GLN A 87 9.68 -0.82 10.65
C GLN A 87 8.92 0.47 10.26
N PHE A 88 7.74 0.69 10.83
CA PHE A 88 6.99 1.92 10.65
C PHE A 88 7.80 3.14 11.11
N PHE A 89 8.42 3.08 12.28
CA PHE A 89 9.27 4.17 12.78
C PHE A 89 10.47 4.42 11.87
N LYS A 90 11.12 3.34 11.41
CA LYS A 90 12.21 3.41 10.43
C LYS A 90 11.81 4.12 9.14
N LEU A 91 10.55 4.01 8.67
CA LEU A 91 10.10 4.77 7.49
C LEU A 91 10.15 6.30 7.65
N PHE A 92 10.20 6.82 8.89
CA PHE A 92 10.34 8.25 9.17
C PHE A 92 11.77 8.64 9.55
N THR A 93 12.56 7.72 10.10
CA THR A 93 13.90 8.02 10.65
C THR A 93 15.05 7.48 9.84
N GLU A 94 14.89 6.31 9.23
CA GLU A 94 15.91 5.67 8.40
C GLU A 94 15.61 5.97 6.93
N GLY A 95 16.63 6.47 6.27
CA GLY A 95 16.53 6.91 4.89
C GLY A 95 16.94 5.82 3.91
N ASN A 96 16.05 5.41 2.99
CA ASN A 96 16.48 4.71 1.76
C ASN A 96 17.29 5.66 0.86
N LEU A 97 17.84 5.21 -0.27
CA LEU A 97 18.54 6.07 -1.27
C LEU A 97 17.75 7.35 -1.66
N ALA A 98 16.43 7.38 -1.51
CA ALA A 98 15.56 8.56 -1.70
C ALA A 98 15.60 9.60 -0.55
N SER A 99 16.30 9.31 0.55
CA SER A 99 16.36 10.13 1.77
C SER A 99 17.29 11.33 1.74
N GLY A 100 18.16 11.42 0.71
CA GLY A 100 18.98 12.62 0.48
C GLY A 100 18.17 13.85 0.06
N SER A 101 16.89 13.68 -0.26
CA SER A 101 15.99 14.77 -0.62
C SER A 101 15.56 15.60 0.60
N SER A 102 15.33 16.90 0.42
CA SER A 102 14.76 17.74 1.48
C SER A 102 13.28 17.43 1.69
N TYR A 103 12.73 17.77 2.88
CA TYR A 103 11.29 17.64 3.13
C TYR A 103 10.45 18.40 2.09
N LEU A 104 10.89 19.59 1.67
CA LEU A 104 10.19 20.41 0.67
C LEU A 104 10.12 19.70 -0.68
N PHE A 105 11.19 19.03 -1.08
CA PHE A 105 11.20 18.23 -2.31
C PHE A 105 10.21 17.05 -2.21
N ARG A 106 10.22 16.33 -1.09
CA ARG A 106 9.25 15.24 -0.84
C ARG A 106 7.82 15.73 -0.77
N LEU A 107 7.58 16.92 -0.23
CA LEU A 107 6.27 17.57 -0.21
C LEU A 107 5.82 17.90 -1.64
N ASP A 108 6.71 18.42 -2.48
CA ASP A 108 6.44 18.67 -3.90
C ASP A 108 6.08 17.38 -4.65
N GLU A 109 6.86 16.31 -4.49
CA GLU A 109 6.54 14.99 -5.04
C GLU A 109 5.20 14.46 -4.52
N THR A 110 4.94 14.63 -3.23
CA THR A 110 3.72 14.14 -2.59
C THR A 110 2.49 14.88 -3.14
N ILE A 111 2.57 16.21 -3.28
CA ILE A 111 1.52 17.03 -3.89
C ILE A 111 1.34 16.66 -5.36
N GLN A 112 2.44 16.50 -6.11
CA GLN A 112 2.38 16.15 -7.53
C GLN A 112 1.72 14.80 -7.73
N GLY A 113 2.19 13.76 -7.03
CA GLY A 113 1.61 12.41 -7.10
C GLY A 113 0.15 12.41 -6.67
N PHE A 114 -0.21 13.13 -5.61
CA PHE A 114 -1.60 13.21 -5.15
C PHE A 114 -2.53 13.80 -6.22
N ILE A 115 -2.15 14.94 -6.81
CA ILE A 115 -2.97 15.59 -7.85
C ILE A 115 -3.00 14.71 -9.11
N ASN A 116 -1.87 14.11 -9.49
CA ASN A 116 -1.81 13.31 -10.70
C ASN A 116 -2.65 12.03 -10.60
N HIS A 117 -2.57 11.32 -9.48
CA HIS A 117 -3.35 10.11 -9.24
C HIS A 117 -4.81 10.42 -8.87
N GLY A 118 -5.06 11.51 -8.15
CA GLY A 118 -6.40 11.96 -7.76
C GLY A 118 -7.22 12.49 -8.93
N LEU A 119 -6.59 13.14 -9.91
CA LEU A 119 -7.28 13.65 -11.11
C LEU A 119 -7.04 12.80 -12.36
N GLN A 120 -6.21 11.77 -12.27
CA GLN A 120 -5.83 10.92 -13.40
C GLN A 120 -5.25 11.73 -14.57
N LEU A 121 -4.42 12.72 -14.29
CA LEU A 121 -3.78 13.59 -15.28
C LEU A 121 -2.32 13.84 -14.90
N SER A 122 -1.44 14.00 -15.88
CA SER A 122 -0.02 14.26 -15.61
C SER A 122 0.25 15.77 -15.60
N PHE A 123 0.48 16.33 -14.41
CA PHE A 123 0.84 17.74 -14.25
C PHE A 123 2.30 17.89 -13.82
N SER A 124 2.89 19.05 -14.15
CA SER A 124 4.19 19.46 -13.60
C SER A 124 4.06 19.81 -12.12
N PRO A 125 5.16 19.75 -11.33
CA PRO A 125 5.10 20.04 -9.89
C PRO A 125 4.50 21.42 -9.57
N LEU A 126 4.79 22.44 -10.39
CA LEU A 126 4.24 23.78 -10.22
C LEU A 126 2.72 23.81 -10.43
N ILE A 127 2.23 23.17 -11.50
CA ILE A 127 0.80 23.12 -11.80
C ILE A 127 0.06 22.33 -10.71
N SER A 128 0.61 21.20 -10.25
CA SER A 128 0.03 20.42 -9.15
C SER A 128 -0.09 21.24 -7.87
N LYS A 129 0.93 22.05 -7.52
CA LYS A 129 0.85 22.97 -6.38
C LYS A 129 -0.25 24.01 -6.53
N VAL A 130 -0.39 24.63 -7.71
CA VAL A 130 -1.44 25.62 -7.98
C VAL A 130 -2.82 24.96 -7.83
N ILE A 131 -3.02 23.79 -8.40
CA ILE A 131 -4.28 23.03 -8.29
C ILE A 131 -4.55 22.65 -6.82
N PHE A 132 -3.54 22.18 -6.09
CA PHE A 132 -3.63 21.83 -4.68
C PHE A 132 -4.09 23.02 -3.82
N ILE A 133 -3.44 24.19 -3.98
CA ILE A 133 -3.78 25.42 -3.26
C ILE A 133 -5.18 25.91 -3.64
N LEU A 134 -5.54 25.84 -4.93
CA LEU A 134 -6.86 26.20 -5.41
C LEU A 134 -7.94 25.33 -4.75
N ILE A 135 -7.77 24.02 -4.70
CA ILE A 135 -8.71 23.09 -4.06
C ILE A 135 -8.85 23.40 -2.57
N LEU A 136 -7.74 23.66 -1.86
CA LEU A 136 -7.78 24.07 -0.45
C LEU A 136 -8.58 25.36 -0.26
N THR A 137 -8.29 26.37 -1.07
CA THR A 137 -8.94 27.68 -0.97
C THR A 137 -10.43 27.56 -1.27
N LEU A 138 -10.79 26.84 -2.32
CA LEU A 138 -12.18 26.57 -2.69
C LEU A 138 -12.92 25.80 -1.58
N GLY A 139 -12.30 24.76 -1.00
CA GLY A 139 -12.87 24.03 0.14
C GLY A 139 -13.10 24.93 1.37
N LEU A 140 -12.13 25.80 1.69
CA LEU A 140 -12.27 26.78 2.77
C LEU A 140 -13.34 27.83 2.49
N LEU A 141 -13.51 28.25 1.23
CA LEU A 141 -14.60 29.15 0.82
C LEU A 141 -15.97 28.49 0.98
N VAL A 142 -16.12 27.23 0.56
CA VAL A 142 -17.35 26.45 0.80
C VAL A 142 -17.63 26.35 2.30
N TYR A 143 -16.63 26.02 3.10
CA TYR A 143 -16.77 26.02 4.55
C TYR A 143 -17.19 27.38 5.09
N LYS A 144 -16.56 28.49 4.66
CA LYS A 144 -16.91 29.84 5.13
C LYS A 144 -18.37 30.18 4.83
N TYR A 145 -18.85 29.83 3.63
CA TYR A 145 -20.20 30.13 3.17
C TYR A 145 -21.28 29.23 3.78
N LYS A 146 -21.02 27.92 3.88
CA LYS A 146 -21.99 26.92 4.37
C LYS A 146 -21.85 26.59 5.85
N LYS A 147 -20.73 26.97 6.48
CA LYS A 147 -20.33 26.58 7.85
C LYS A 147 -20.39 25.07 8.09
N SER A 148 -20.11 24.29 7.05
CA SER A 148 -20.20 22.82 7.08
C SER A 148 -18.95 22.19 7.70
N LYS A 149 -19.10 21.62 8.90
CA LYS A 149 -18.04 20.85 9.57
C LYS A 149 -17.58 19.65 8.73
N PHE A 150 -18.47 19.08 7.93
CA PHE A 150 -18.14 18.00 6.99
C PHE A 150 -17.08 18.44 5.97
N VAL A 151 -17.26 19.61 5.36
CA VAL A 151 -16.29 20.14 4.38
C VAL A 151 -14.97 20.45 5.06
N LEU A 152 -15.01 21.10 6.23
CA LEU A 152 -13.79 21.41 6.99
C LEU A 152 -13.02 20.14 7.38
N LEU A 153 -13.71 19.08 7.79
CA LEU A 153 -13.08 17.79 8.09
C LEU A 153 -12.30 17.26 6.89
N HIS A 154 -12.90 17.26 5.70
CA HIS A 154 -12.24 16.74 4.51
C HIS A 154 -11.10 17.64 4.02
N VAL A 155 -11.21 18.96 4.17
CA VAL A 155 -10.09 19.90 3.95
C VAL A 155 -8.93 19.60 4.90
N CYS A 156 -9.19 19.49 6.21
CA CYS A 156 -8.20 19.15 7.21
C CYS A 156 -7.58 17.76 6.95
N ASN A 157 -8.39 16.78 6.57
CA ASN A 157 -7.93 15.43 6.33
C ASN A 157 -6.94 15.37 5.17
N PHE A 158 -7.30 15.95 4.03
CA PHE A 158 -6.42 16.04 2.89
C PHE A 158 -5.15 16.85 3.19
N LEU A 159 -5.26 17.98 3.91
CA LEU A 159 -4.09 18.78 4.30
C LEU A 159 -3.14 17.99 5.20
N ILE A 160 -3.63 17.49 6.34
CA ILE A 160 -2.80 16.79 7.33
C ILE A 160 -2.21 15.50 6.73
N PHE A 161 -2.98 14.79 5.90
CA PHE A 161 -2.47 13.60 5.24
C PHE A 161 -1.30 13.92 4.31
N ILE A 162 -1.40 14.95 3.47
CA ILE A 162 -0.34 15.29 2.50
C ILE A 162 0.93 15.76 3.20
N PHE A 163 0.79 16.62 4.21
CA PHE A 163 1.94 17.07 4.99
C PHE A 163 2.55 15.94 5.82
N GLY A 164 1.72 15.05 6.38
CA GLY A 164 2.14 13.84 7.10
C GLY A 164 2.88 12.85 6.21
N PHE A 165 2.36 12.59 5.01
CA PHE A 165 2.94 11.65 4.06
C PHE A 165 4.29 12.16 3.49
N ALA A 166 4.46 13.47 3.36
CA ALA A 166 5.74 14.07 2.95
C ALA A 166 6.91 13.78 3.93
N PHE A 167 6.62 13.41 5.19
CA PHE A 167 7.65 12.99 6.14
C PHE A 167 8.24 11.62 5.85
N LEU A 168 7.56 10.75 5.10
CA LEU A 168 8.10 9.42 4.76
C LEU A 168 9.36 9.52 3.89
N SER A 169 10.35 8.68 4.19
CA SER A 169 11.57 8.57 3.38
C SER A 169 11.43 7.63 2.17
N SER A 170 10.30 6.93 2.06
CA SER A 170 10.02 5.96 0.99
C SER A 170 9.42 6.59 -0.28
N GLY A 171 9.31 5.78 -1.33
CA GLY A 171 8.69 6.17 -2.59
C GLY A 171 7.19 6.50 -2.45
N ARG A 172 6.69 7.33 -3.36
CA ARG A 172 5.26 7.71 -3.43
C ARG A 172 4.53 6.83 -4.41
N PHE A 173 3.92 5.75 -3.93
CA PHE A 173 3.14 4.87 -4.79
C PHE A 173 1.67 5.32 -4.88
N PRO A 174 0.98 5.08 -6.01
CA PRO A 174 -0.40 5.53 -6.21
C PRO A 174 -1.38 5.10 -5.10
N HIS A 175 -1.23 3.86 -4.61
CA HIS A 175 -2.13 3.30 -3.58
C HIS A 175 -1.95 3.95 -2.20
N TYR A 176 -0.81 4.60 -1.94
CA TYR A 176 -0.55 5.31 -0.67
C TYR A 176 -1.48 6.51 -0.49
N TYR A 177 -2.01 7.09 -1.56
CA TYR A 177 -2.91 8.25 -1.51
C TYR A 177 -4.37 7.89 -1.23
N GLY A 178 -4.74 6.60 -1.22
CA GLY A 178 -6.11 6.12 -1.03
C GLY A 178 -6.87 6.78 0.13
N PRO A 179 -6.28 6.90 1.34
CA PRO A 179 -6.95 7.53 2.48
C PRO A 179 -7.35 9.01 2.27
N ALA A 180 -6.63 9.76 1.43
CA ALA A 180 -6.89 11.18 1.17
C ALA A 180 -7.69 11.44 -0.11
N ILE A 181 -7.62 10.56 -1.12
CA ILE A 181 -8.30 10.73 -2.42
C ILE A 181 -9.82 10.90 -2.25
N MET A 182 -10.44 10.14 -1.34
CA MET A 182 -11.88 10.31 -1.07
C MET A 182 -12.20 11.73 -0.57
N SER A 183 -11.31 12.33 0.23
CA SER A 183 -11.50 13.69 0.74
C SER A 183 -11.37 14.73 -0.36
N LEU A 184 -10.48 14.53 -1.34
CA LEU A 184 -10.40 15.36 -2.55
C LEU A 184 -11.75 15.38 -3.28
N TYR A 185 -12.32 14.22 -3.59
CA TYR A 185 -13.59 14.17 -4.31
C TYR A 185 -14.75 14.80 -3.52
N LEU A 186 -14.78 14.62 -2.20
CA LEU A 186 -15.80 15.24 -1.35
C LEU A 186 -15.67 16.77 -1.27
N VAL A 187 -14.45 17.30 -1.25
CA VAL A 187 -14.22 18.75 -1.34
C VAL A 187 -14.65 19.27 -2.71
N LEU A 188 -14.26 18.62 -3.81
CA LEU A 188 -14.68 19.01 -5.16
C LEU A 188 -16.20 18.96 -5.34
N ALA A 189 -16.85 17.88 -4.89
CA ALA A 189 -18.31 17.73 -4.94
C ALA A 189 -19.02 18.83 -4.12
N SER A 190 -18.42 19.28 -3.01
CA SER A 190 -19.01 20.34 -2.19
C SER A 190 -19.11 21.70 -2.89
N LEU A 191 -18.32 21.92 -3.96
CA LEU A 191 -18.38 23.16 -4.76
C LEU A 191 -19.71 23.31 -5.48
N ILE A 192 -20.31 22.19 -5.91
CA ILE A 192 -21.61 22.17 -6.59
C ILE A 192 -22.70 22.76 -5.68
N ILE A 193 -22.56 22.63 -4.35
CA ILE A 193 -23.52 23.12 -3.35
C ILE A 193 -23.55 24.67 -3.29
N LEU A 194 -22.55 25.36 -3.86
CA LEU A 194 -22.56 26.82 -3.97
C LEU A 194 -23.54 27.32 -5.04
N ILE A 195 -23.94 26.46 -5.97
CA ILE A 195 -24.88 26.79 -7.04
C ILE A 195 -26.30 26.72 -6.47
N LYS A 196 -27.08 27.80 -6.57
CA LYS A 196 -28.44 27.84 -6.00
C LYS A 196 -29.44 26.95 -6.76
N GLN A 197 -29.25 26.78 -8.06
CA GLN A 197 -30.21 26.08 -8.92
C GLN A 197 -29.94 24.57 -8.94
N ILE A 198 -30.87 23.79 -8.40
CA ILE A 198 -30.74 22.34 -8.27
C ILE A 198 -30.58 21.60 -9.60
N LYS A 199 -31.23 22.07 -10.68
CA LYS A 199 -31.09 21.48 -12.02
C LYS A 199 -29.65 21.57 -12.53
N ILE A 200 -29.01 22.74 -12.36
CA ILE A 200 -27.60 22.94 -12.73
C ILE A 200 -26.69 22.04 -11.88
N GLN A 201 -26.99 21.86 -10.59
CA GLN A 201 -26.22 20.95 -9.74
C GLN A 201 -26.21 19.51 -10.30
N TYR A 202 -27.39 18.98 -10.64
CA TYR A 202 -27.50 17.64 -11.21
C TYR A 202 -26.83 17.53 -12.57
N THR A 203 -26.98 18.53 -13.44
CA THR A 203 -26.30 18.55 -14.74
C THR A 203 -24.78 18.51 -14.57
N LEU A 204 -24.21 19.36 -13.70
CA LEU A 204 -22.77 19.39 -13.47
C LEU A 204 -22.26 18.10 -12.80
N ALA A 205 -23.02 17.54 -11.86
CA ALA A 205 -22.69 16.24 -11.26
C ALA A 205 -22.69 15.13 -12.32
N GLY A 206 -23.68 15.11 -13.22
CA GLY A 206 -23.74 14.17 -14.33
C GLY A 206 -22.56 14.31 -15.28
N ILE A 207 -22.22 15.54 -15.70
CA ILE A 207 -21.04 15.82 -16.53
C ILE A 207 -19.76 15.35 -15.82
N PHE A 208 -19.60 15.64 -14.53
CA PHE A 208 -18.45 15.21 -13.74
C PHE A 208 -18.33 13.69 -13.69
N ILE A 209 -19.43 12.96 -13.45
CA ILE A 209 -19.43 11.50 -13.41
C ILE A 209 -19.08 10.92 -14.78
N ILE A 210 -19.64 11.46 -15.87
CA ILE A 210 -19.34 11.01 -17.23
C ILE A 210 -17.87 11.25 -17.56
N LEU A 211 -17.34 12.45 -17.25
CA LEU A 211 -15.93 12.76 -17.47
C LEU A 211 -15.01 11.87 -16.63
N PHE A 212 -15.36 11.66 -15.36
CA PHE A 212 -14.62 10.76 -14.47
C PHE A 212 -14.60 9.34 -15.02
N ALA A 213 -15.75 8.80 -15.43
CA ALA A 213 -15.85 7.47 -16.02
C ALA A 213 -15.02 7.39 -17.31
N TYR A 214 -15.12 8.38 -18.20
CA TYR A 214 -14.35 8.43 -19.43
C TYR A 214 -12.83 8.42 -19.17
N LEU A 215 -12.34 9.27 -18.25
CA LEU A 215 -10.90 9.36 -17.93
C LEU A 215 -10.35 8.10 -17.24
N ASN A 216 -11.17 7.39 -16.47
CA ASN A 216 -10.75 6.22 -15.71
C ASN A 216 -10.89 4.93 -16.50
N ILE A 217 -12.01 4.73 -17.23
CA ILE A 217 -12.27 3.50 -17.98
C ILE A 217 -11.12 3.25 -18.94
N THR A 218 -10.67 4.24 -19.72
CA THR A 218 -9.58 4.07 -20.69
C THR A 218 -8.24 3.66 -20.07
N LYS A 219 -8.09 3.81 -18.74
CA LYS A 219 -6.89 3.42 -17.98
C LYS A 219 -7.04 2.11 -17.23
N MET A 220 -8.24 1.53 -17.21
CA MET A 220 -8.49 0.23 -16.60
C MET A 220 -7.95 -0.86 -17.52
N TYR A 221 -6.65 -1.15 -17.39
CA TYR A 221 -5.98 -2.15 -18.21
C TYR A 221 -6.70 -3.51 -18.16
N PHE A 222 -7.29 -3.89 -17.03
CA PHE A 222 -8.02 -5.16 -16.89
C PHE A 222 -9.30 -5.27 -17.75
N LEU A 223 -9.82 -4.16 -18.30
CA LEU A 223 -10.96 -4.18 -19.21
C LEU A 223 -10.55 -4.38 -20.67
N PHE A 224 -9.30 -4.04 -21.03
CA PHE A 224 -8.88 -3.92 -22.42
C PHE A 224 -7.60 -4.70 -22.77
N ALA A 225 -6.77 -4.99 -21.79
CA ALA A 225 -5.58 -5.80 -21.94
C ALA A 225 -5.89 -7.25 -21.56
N ASN A 226 -5.33 -8.18 -22.33
CA ASN A 226 -5.29 -9.57 -21.90
C ASN A 226 -4.44 -9.67 -20.64
N GLY A 227 -4.87 -10.52 -19.70
CA GLY A 227 -4.05 -10.85 -18.54
C GLY A 227 -2.70 -11.42 -18.98
N ASN A 228 -1.67 -11.21 -18.17
CA ASN A 228 -0.33 -11.73 -18.41
C ASN A 228 -0.18 -13.24 -18.07
N ASN A 229 -1.29 -13.94 -17.82
CA ASN A 229 -1.35 -15.38 -17.53
C ASN A 229 -0.31 -15.85 -16.50
N GLN A 230 -0.04 -15.04 -15.47
CA GLN A 230 0.98 -15.32 -14.45
C GLN A 230 0.89 -16.73 -13.84
N ILE A 231 -0.32 -17.25 -13.63
CA ILE A 231 -0.53 -18.60 -13.12
C ILE A 231 -0.01 -19.66 -14.10
N GLN A 232 -0.33 -19.51 -15.39
CA GLN A 232 0.12 -20.44 -16.42
C GLN A 232 1.63 -20.30 -16.65
N HIS A 233 2.15 -19.07 -16.64
CA HIS A 233 3.58 -18.80 -16.72
C HIS A 233 4.35 -19.50 -15.58
N ALA A 234 3.94 -19.28 -14.33
CA ALA A 234 4.54 -19.92 -13.17
C ALA A 234 4.50 -21.45 -13.27
N LYS A 235 3.38 -22.02 -13.74
CA LYS A 235 3.26 -23.46 -13.98
C LYS A 235 4.24 -23.97 -15.04
N ILE A 236 4.35 -23.30 -16.19
CA ILE A 236 5.27 -23.69 -17.28
C ILE A 236 6.72 -23.66 -16.79
N VAL A 237 7.09 -22.59 -16.09
CA VAL A 237 8.43 -22.40 -15.52
C VAL A 237 8.73 -23.48 -14.48
N ALA A 238 7.80 -23.73 -13.54
CA ALA A 238 7.92 -24.79 -12.54
C ALA A 238 8.06 -26.18 -13.17
N THR A 239 7.20 -26.53 -14.13
CA THR A 239 7.30 -27.81 -14.86
C THR A 239 8.63 -27.95 -15.60
N SER A 240 9.19 -26.86 -16.13
CA SER A 240 10.53 -26.88 -16.75
C SER A 240 11.63 -27.20 -15.73
N MET A 241 11.53 -26.66 -14.52
CA MET A 241 12.47 -26.95 -13.43
C MET A 241 12.33 -28.38 -12.91
N GLY A 242 11.10 -28.87 -12.72
CA GLY A 242 10.84 -30.24 -12.25
C GLY A 242 11.55 -31.30 -13.09
N LYS A 243 11.59 -31.12 -14.41
CA LYS A 243 12.31 -32.00 -15.35
C LYS A 243 13.84 -32.03 -15.16
N LYS A 244 14.43 -30.99 -14.55
CA LYS A 244 15.88 -30.82 -14.35
C LYS A 244 16.31 -31.12 -12.91
N ILE A 245 15.38 -31.03 -11.95
CA ILE A 245 15.58 -31.37 -10.53
C ILE A 245 15.71 -32.89 -10.33
N ASN A 246 15.08 -33.70 -11.19
CA ASN A 246 15.11 -35.17 -11.15
C ASN A 246 14.63 -35.77 -9.81
N HIS A 247 13.62 -35.16 -9.17
CA HIS A 247 13.09 -35.55 -7.84
C HIS A 247 14.16 -35.65 -6.74
N GLN A 248 15.31 -34.99 -6.90
CA GLN A 248 16.31 -34.88 -5.85
C GLN A 248 16.01 -33.65 -4.99
N PRO A 249 16.27 -33.69 -3.66
CA PRO A 249 16.15 -32.52 -2.80
C PRO A 249 16.87 -31.31 -3.38
N PHE A 250 16.27 -30.13 -3.30
CA PHE A 250 16.85 -28.91 -3.86
C PHE A 250 16.53 -27.68 -3.02
N ASN A 251 17.49 -26.76 -2.94
CA ASN A 251 17.24 -25.40 -2.52
C ASN A 251 16.70 -24.59 -3.70
N PHE A 252 15.92 -23.56 -3.41
CA PHE A 252 15.33 -22.68 -4.42
C PHE A 252 15.60 -21.22 -4.06
N ALA A 253 15.97 -20.42 -5.06
CA ALA A 253 16.15 -18.98 -4.91
C ALA A 253 15.75 -18.24 -6.19
N THR A 254 15.54 -16.93 -6.06
CA THR A 254 15.36 -16.03 -7.20
C THR A 254 16.40 -14.90 -7.20
N TRP A 255 16.64 -14.38 -8.40
CA TRP A 255 17.39 -13.16 -8.64
C TRP A 255 16.62 -12.24 -9.60
N PRO A 256 16.34 -10.98 -9.22
CA PRO A 256 16.65 -10.37 -7.92
C PRO A 256 15.75 -10.91 -6.78
N VAL A 257 16.11 -10.65 -5.52
CA VAL A 257 15.44 -11.22 -4.31
C VAL A 257 13.99 -10.77 -4.16
N ASP A 258 13.61 -9.67 -4.80
CA ASP A 258 12.24 -9.15 -4.82
C ASP A 258 11.31 -9.91 -5.78
N LEU A 259 11.84 -10.84 -6.57
CA LEU A 259 11.02 -11.75 -7.37
C LEU A 259 10.32 -12.77 -6.46
N GLY A 260 9.01 -12.93 -6.65
CA GLY A 260 8.21 -13.86 -5.85
C GLY A 260 8.51 -15.32 -6.15
N GLU A 261 9.11 -16.01 -5.19
CA GLU A 261 9.47 -17.44 -5.27
C GLU A 261 8.23 -18.36 -5.16
N ASP A 262 7.28 -17.97 -4.32
CA ASP A 262 6.13 -18.79 -3.89
C ASP A 262 5.29 -19.31 -5.05
N SER A 263 5.18 -18.51 -6.12
CA SER A 263 4.37 -18.87 -7.29
C SER A 263 4.91 -20.10 -8.03
N TYR A 264 6.24 -20.28 -8.07
CA TYR A 264 6.87 -21.43 -8.70
C TYR A 264 6.93 -22.62 -7.74
N LEU A 265 7.28 -22.36 -6.47
CA LEU A 265 7.32 -23.37 -5.42
C LEU A 265 5.98 -24.08 -5.27
N TYR A 266 4.86 -23.33 -5.30
CA TYR A 266 3.52 -23.89 -5.27
C TYR A 266 3.30 -25.01 -6.32
N PHE A 267 3.72 -24.79 -7.57
CA PHE A 267 3.56 -25.80 -8.62
C PHE A 267 4.55 -26.95 -8.51
N LEU A 268 5.77 -26.69 -8.01
CA LEU A 268 6.74 -27.75 -7.72
C LEU A 268 6.25 -28.65 -6.58
N GLU A 269 5.64 -28.08 -5.54
CA GLU A 269 5.03 -28.81 -4.43
C GLU A 269 3.82 -29.63 -4.88
N LEU A 270 2.98 -29.08 -5.77
CA LEU A 270 1.88 -29.85 -6.38
C LEU A 270 2.36 -31.05 -7.20
N ASP A 271 3.59 -30.98 -7.74
CA ASP A 271 4.24 -32.06 -8.48
C ASP A 271 5.12 -32.96 -7.56
N ASP A 272 4.93 -32.89 -6.24
CA ASP A 272 5.66 -33.66 -5.21
C ASP A 272 7.19 -33.52 -5.30
N MET A 273 7.69 -32.35 -5.70
CA MET A 273 9.14 -32.09 -5.75
C MET A 273 9.68 -31.81 -4.34
N PRO A 274 10.82 -32.42 -3.94
CA PRO A 274 11.35 -32.29 -2.58
C PRO A 274 12.09 -30.96 -2.38
N VAL A 275 11.35 -29.89 -2.09
CA VAL A 275 11.92 -28.58 -1.72
C VAL A 275 12.59 -28.67 -0.34
N ALA A 276 13.79 -28.12 -0.20
CA ALA A 276 14.50 -28.05 1.08
C ALA A 276 13.72 -27.30 2.16
N ASP A 277 13.77 -27.79 3.39
CA ASP A 277 13.09 -27.17 4.53
C ASP A 277 13.84 -25.91 5.01
N ARG A 278 13.25 -24.74 4.73
CA ARG A 278 13.81 -23.44 5.12
C ARG A 278 13.81 -23.21 6.63
N GLU A 279 12.87 -23.77 7.37
CA GLU A 279 12.80 -23.60 8.83
C GLU A 279 13.96 -24.34 9.51
N LYS A 280 14.42 -25.45 8.92
CA LYS A 280 15.57 -26.22 9.37
C LYS A 280 16.90 -25.75 8.81
N LEU A 281 16.90 -24.71 7.97
CA LEU A 281 18.08 -24.21 7.26
C LEU A 281 18.79 -25.33 6.47
N GLU A 282 18.02 -26.23 5.86
CA GLU A 282 18.55 -27.36 5.12
C GLU A 282 19.29 -26.90 3.87
N VAL A 283 20.52 -27.39 3.68
CA VAL A 283 21.32 -27.19 2.47
C VAL A 283 21.45 -28.54 1.77
N THR A 284 20.92 -28.61 0.56
CA THR A 284 20.88 -29.80 -0.30
C THR A 284 22.07 -29.82 -1.26
N ASP A 285 22.15 -30.82 -2.13
CA ASP A 285 23.25 -30.94 -3.11
C ASP A 285 23.07 -30.09 -4.37
N GLN A 286 21.90 -29.46 -4.54
CA GLN A 286 21.62 -28.62 -5.70
C GLN A 286 20.77 -27.39 -5.32
N LEU A 287 21.03 -26.28 -5.99
CA LEU A 287 20.25 -25.06 -5.88
C LEU A 287 19.72 -24.67 -7.27
N ILE A 288 18.41 -24.44 -7.33
CA ILE A 288 17.75 -23.89 -8.53
C ILE A 288 17.57 -22.39 -8.34
N VAL A 289 18.11 -21.60 -9.26
CA VAL A 289 17.99 -20.13 -9.24
C VAL A 289 17.28 -19.65 -10.49
N ILE A 290 16.17 -18.94 -10.32
CA ILE A 290 15.52 -18.20 -11.41
C ILE A 290 16.09 -16.80 -11.48
N CYS A 291 16.57 -16.39 -12.64
CA CYS A 291 17.07 -15.05 -12.91
C CYS A 291 16.19 -14.34 -13.93
N GLU A 292 15.51 -13.28 -13.49
CA GLU A 292 14.70 -12.42 -14.36
C GLU A 292 15.50 -11.21 -14.88
N LYS A 293 16.56 -10.81 -14.17
CA LYS A 293 17.33 -9.60 -14.48
C LYS A 293 18.84 -9.83 -14.53
N GLU A 294 19.43 -9.37 -15.62
CA GLU A 294 20.89 -9.35 -15.80
C GLU A 294 21.55 -8.13 -15.11
N PRO A 295 22.80 -8.28 -14.61
CA PRO A 295 23.56 -9.52 -14.50
C PRO A 295 23.00 -10.46 -13.42
N CYS A 296 22.95 -11.76 -13.70
CA CYS A 296 22.58 -12.78 -12.71
C CYS A 296 23.70 -12.94 -11.66
N MET A 297 23.49 -12.42 -10.44
CA MET A 297 24.46 -12.54 -9.36
C MET A 297 24.24 -13.86 -8.62
N LEU A 298 24.93 -14.92 -9.07
CA LEU A 298 24.81 -16.27 -8.53
C LEU A 298 25.91 -16.59 -7.50
N LEU A 299 27.19 -16.53 -7.90
CA LEU A 299 28.29 -16.98 -7.04
C LEU A 299 28.66 -15.97 -5.95
N ASP A 300 28.62 -14.68 -6.28
CA ASP A 300 28.89 -13.57 -5.36
C ASP A 300 27.60 -12.80 -5.03
N SER A 301 26.50 -13.53 -4.88
CA SER A 301 25.20 -12.91 -4.60
C SER A 301 25.19 -12.27 -3.21
N PRO A 302 24.64 -11.05 -3.04
CA PRO A 302 24.30 -10.53 -1.72
C PRO A 302 23.03 -11.17 -1.14
N SER A 303 22.33 -12.02 -1.93
CA SER A 303 21.12 -12.72 -1.51
C SER A 303 21.46 -13.85 -0.53
N TRP A 304 20.93 -13.78 0.69
CA TRP A 304 21.10 -14.84 1.69
C TRP A 304 20.62 -16.21 1.16
N ASN A 305 19.51 -16.26 0.41
CA ASN A 305 18.97 -17.51 -0.17
C ASN A 305 19.95 -18.20 -1.13
N ILE A 306 20.82 -17.43 -1.78
CA ILE A 306 21.84 -17.96 -2.68
C ILE A 306 23.14 -18.21 -1.92
N SER A 307 23.58 -17.25 -1.09
CA SER A 307 24.83 -17.36 -0.33
C SER A 307 24.83 -18.50 0.69
N MET A 308 23.67 -18.87 1.27
CA MET A 308 23.56 -19.98 2.22
C MET A 308 23.93 -21.34 1.61
N PHE A 309 23.83 -21.47 0.28
CA PHE A 309 24.19 -22.69 -0.44
C PHE A 309 25.71 -22.90 -0.46
N GLY A 310 26.51 -21.86 -0.19
CA GLY A 310 27.96 -21.97 -0.10
C GLY A 310 28.66 -21.93 -1.47
N LYS A 311 29.90 -22.44 -1.52
CA LYS A 311 30.70 -22.48 -2.75
C LYS A 311 30.03 -23.41 -3.77
N ALA A 312 29.66 -22.87 -4.91
CA ALA A 312 28.94 -23.60 -5.94
C ALA A 312 29.51 -23.36 -7.33
N GLN A 313 29.14 -24.24 -8.25
CA GLN A 313 29.41 -24.11 -9.68
C GLN A 313 28.12 -24.34 -10.47
N ILE A 314 28.02 -23.70 -11.63
CA ILE A 314 26.86 -23.84 -12.53
C ILE A 314 26.98 -25.19 -13.24
N GLN A 315 26.07 -26.12 -12.92
CA GLN A 315 25.97 -27.43 -13.58
C GLN A 315 25.17 -27.34 -14.89
N ASP A 316 24.06 -26.59 -14.88
CA ASP A 316 23.18 -26.45 -16.04
C ASP A 316 22.56 -25.05 -16.09
N GLN A 317 22.19 -24.62 -17.29
CA GLN A 317 21.44 -23.38 -17.52
C GLN A 317 20.47 -23.57 -18.68
N TRP A 318 19.26 -23.03 -18.55
CA TRP A 318 18.30 -23.01 -19.64
C TRP A 318 17.38 -21.79 -19.53
N GLU A 319 16.63 -21.53 -20.60
CA GLU A 319 15.69 -20.43 -20.67
C GLU A 319 14.27 -20.96 -20.86
N VAL A 320 13.31 -20.38 -20.16
CA VAL A 320 11.88 -20.67 -20.30
C VAL A 320 11.08 -19.39 -20.12
N GLU A 321 10.21 -19.09 -21.09
CA GLU A 321 9.37 -17.88 -21.06
C GLU A 321 10.17 -16.57 -20.81
N GLY A 322 11.40 -16.49 -21.32
CA GLY A 322 12.29 -15.33 -21.17
C GLY A 322 13.03 -15.25 -19.82
N LEU A 323 12.86 -16.23 -18.93
CA LEU A 323 13.59 -16.34 -17.68
C LEU A 323 14.78 -17.29 -17.84
N LYS A 324 15.94 -16.90 -17.33
CA LYS A 324 17.11 -17.78 -17.23
C LYS A 324 17.05 -18.55 -15.92
N ILE A 325 17.24 -19.86 -15.99
CA ILE A 325 17.25 -20.72 -14.82
C ILE A 325 18.59 -21.42 -14.74
N PHE A 326 19.18 -21.41 -13.54
CA PHE A 326 20.47 -22.01 -13.26
C PHE A 326 20.29 -23.15 -12.28
N LYS A 327 20.97 -24.25 -12.56
CA LYS A 327 21.19 -25.35 -11.63
C LYS A 327 22.61 -25.26 -11.11
N LEU A 328 22.75 -25.01 -9.82
CA LEU A 328 24.01 -24.94 -9.10
C LEU A 328 24.20 -26.23 -8.30
N VAL A 329 25.44 -26.67 -8.17
CA VAL A 329 25.87 -27.78 -7.31
C VAL A 329 27.10 -27.36 -6.51
N HIS A 330 27.38 -28.02 -5.39
CA HIS A 330 28.58 -27.74 -4.59
C HIS A 330 29.86 -27.91 -5.42
N ASP A 331 30.82 -27.01 -5.21
CA ASP A 331 32.14 -27.12 -5.82
C ASP A 331 32.94 -28.20 -5.07
N THR A 332 33.15 -29.35 -5.72
CA THR A 332 33.83 -30.52 -5.14
C THR A 332 35.36 -30.37 -5.10
N ALA A 333 35.92 -29.18 -5.29
CA ALA A 333 37.36 -28.94 -5.33
C ALA A 333 38.10 -29.13 -3.97
N GLU A 334 37.41 -29.42 -2.87
CA GLU A 334 38.01 -29.82 -1.59
C GLU A 334 37.53 -31.23 -1.21
N GLY A 335 38.08 -32.25 -1.87
CA GLY A 335 37.68 -33.64 -1.65
C GLY A 335 38.54 -34.67 -2.38
N ASN A 336 39.86 -34.55 -2.31
CA ASN A 336 40.84 -35.66 -2.37
C ASN A 336 42.17 -35.23 -1.77
#